data_AF-L7W2V9-F1
#
_entry.id   AF-L7W2V9-F1
#
_cell.length_a   1.000
_cell.length_b   1.000
_cell.length_c   1.000
_cell.angle_alpha   90.00
_cell.angle_beta   90.00
_cell.angle_gamma   90.00
#
_symmetry.space_group_name_H-M   'P 1'
#
loop_
_entity.id
_entity.type
_entity.pdbx_description
1 polymer ?
#
loop_
_entity_poly.entity_id
_entity_poly.type
_entity_poly.pdbx_seq_one_letter_code
_entity_poly.pdbx_strand_id
1 'polypeptide(L)'
;MSGDVKARLFVVSNPSKFKRFEDHEAGIFIQLHELIEQAKELGEDPIALIEEYLEVIYNDGTSTEEIASFLLETDKMQTALWTLKESWDKMDDSLPTDSLMYGGMDKEDAVQLYSETTLRSYLEALALFKNE
;
A
#
# COMPACT_ATOMS: atom_id res chain seq x y z
N MET A 1 15.56 2.23 -5.07
CA MET A 1 14.81 1.38 -4.12
C MET A 1 14.55 -0.03 -4.67
N SER A 2 14.47 -1.08 -3.83
CA SER A 2 14.12 -2.45 -4.28
C SER A 2 12.70 -2.50 -4.83
N GLY A 3 12.46 -3.26 -5.90
CA GLY A 3 11.13 -3.48 -6.48
C GLY A 3 10.12 -3.99 -5.45
N ASP A 4 10.59 -4.74 -4.46
CA ASP A 4 9.77 -5.35 -3.40
C ASP A 4 9.04 -4.33 -2.52
N VAL A 5 9.65 -3.16 -2.24
CA VAL A 5 9.04 -2.12 -1.39
C VAL A 5 7.84 -1.51 -2.10
N LYS A 6 8.01 -1.17 -3.39
CA LYS A 6 6.92 -0.61 -4.21
C LYS A 6 5.82 -1.65 -4.43
N ALA A 7 6.20 -2.91 -4.65
CA ALA A 7 5.23 -3.98 -4.83
C ALA A 7 4.40 -4.21 -3.56
N ARG A 8 5.00 -4.21 -2.36
CA ARG A 8 4.27 -4.34 -1.08
C ARG A 8 3.27 -3.19 -0.84
N LEU A 9 3.60 -1.97 -1.28
CA LEU A 9 2.77 -0.80 -1.05
C LEU A 9 1.63 -0.64 -2.06
N PHE A 10 1.86 -1.02 -3.32
CA PHE A 10 0.98 -0.66 -4.43
C PHE A 10 0.33 -1.85 -5.14
N VAL A 11 0.74 -3.09 -4.88
CA VAL A 11 0.07 -4.27 -5.45
C VAL A 11 -1.23 -4.50 -4.71
N VAL A 12 -2.33 -4.36 -5.43
CA VAL A 12 -3.70 -4.55 -4.95
C VAL A 12 -4.41 -5.57 -5.82
N SER A 13 -5.25 -6.40 -5.20
CA SER A 13 -6.09 -7.35 -5.93
C SER A 13 -7.33 -6.64 -6.46
N ASN A 14 -7.57 -6.68 -7.77
CA ASN A 14 -8.81 -6.19 -8.37
C ASN A 14 -9.32 -7.19 -9.42
N PRO A 15 -10.60 -7.61 -9.38
CA PRO A 15 -11.20 -8.48 -10.40
C PRO A 15 -11.27 -7.83 -11.79
N SER A 16 -11.07 -6.51 -11.90
CA SER A 16 -11.15 -5.75 -13.15
C SER A 16 -9.92 -4.85 -13.34
N LYS A 17 -9.65 -4.44 -14.58
CA LYS A 17 -8.58 -3.47 -14.86
C LYS A 17 -8.94 -2.11 -14.27
N PHE A 18 -7.98 -1.49 -13.58
CA PHE A 18 -8.09 -0.10 -13.13
C PHE A 18 -8.27 0.81 -14.34
N LYS A 19 -9.29 1.69 -14.28
CA LYS A 19 -9.59 2.64 -15.37
C LYS A 19 -9.14 4.05 -15.01
N ARG A 20 -9.01 4.32 -13.71
CA ARG A 20 -8.58 5.60 -13.17
C ARG A 20 -7.65 5.36 -11.97
N PHE A 21 -6.84 6.37 -11.66
CA PHE A 21 -5.97 6.35 -10.48
C PHE A 21 -6.79 6.16 -9.19
N GLU A 22 -7.97 6.77 -9.10
CA GLU A 22 -8.85 6.66 -7.93
C GLU A 22 -9.33 5.22 -7.69
N ASP A 23 -9.43 4.39 -8.74
CA ASP A 23 -9.76 2.97 -8.58
C ASP A 23 -8.61 2.21 -7.89
N HIS A 24 -7.36 2.61 -8.16
CA HIS A 24 -6.15 2.04 -7.54
C HIS A 24 -6.02 2.51 -6.09
N GLU A 25 -6.23 3.80 -5.83
CA GLU A 25 -6.26 4.38 -4.48
C GLU A 25 -7.32 3.70 -3.60
N ALA A 26 -8.52 3.47 -4.13
CA ALA A 26 -9.57 2.71 -3.44
C ALA A 26 -9.14 1.25 -3.16
N GLY A 27 -8.40 0.62 -4.08
CA GLY A 27 -7.84 -0.71 -3.88
C GLY A 27 -6.83 -0.76 -2.72
N ILE A 28 -5.97 0.28 -2.61
CA ILE A 28 -5.01 0.40 -1.50
C ILE A 28 -5.78 0.56 -0.19
N PHE A 29 -6.81 1.40 -0.17
CA PHE A 29 -7.63 1.59 1.02
C PHE A 29 -8.30 0.30 1.51
N ILE A 30 -8.85 -0.51 0.59
CA ILE A 30 -9.42 -1.83 0.93
C ILE A 30 -8.34 -2.76 1.51
N GLN A 31 -7.15 -2.80 0.89
CA GLN A 31 -6.06 -3.61 1.40
C GLN A 31 -5.63 -3.17 2.81
N LEU A 32 -5.57 -1.86 3.10
CA LEU A 32 -5.26 -1.37 4.45
C LEU A 32 -6.27 -1.88 5.47
N HIS A 33 -7.56 -1.84 5.13
CA HIS A 33 -8.62 -2.39 5.98
C HIS A 33 -8.37 -3.87 6.31
N GLU A 34 -8.11 -4.69 5.28
CA GLU A 34 -7.84 -6.12 5.45
C GLU A 34 -6.61 -6.37 6.34
N LEU A 35 -5.52 -5.63 6.13
CA LEU A 35 -4.29 -5.75 6.92
C LEU A 35 -4.51 -5.37 8.39
N ILE A 36 -5.30 -4.33 8.65
CA ILE A 36 -5.65 -3.89 10.01
C ILE A 36 -6.55 -4.93 10.69
N GLU A 37 -7.55 -5.47 9.99
CA GLU A 37 -8.40 -6.53 10.54
C GLU A 37 -7.59 -7.78 10.85
N GLN A 38 -6.73 -8.21 9.92
CA GLN A 38 -5.85 -9.35 10.12
C GLN A 38 -4.92 -9.14 11.33
N ALA A 39 -4.32 -7.96 11.50
CA ALA A 39 -3.49 -7.64 12.66
C ALA A 39 -4.28 -7.75 13.97
N LYS A 40 -5.53 -7.24 14.00
CA LYS A 40 -6.42 -7.37 15.17
C LYS A 40 -6.77 -8.83 15.46
N GLU A 41 -7.06 -9.63 14.44
CA GLU A 41 -7.37 -11.06 14.58
C GLU A 41 -6.17 -11.86 15.11
N LEU A 42 -4.95 -11.48 14.74
CA LEU A 42 -3.71 -12.08 15.23
C LEU A 42 -3.31 -11.59 16.63
N GLY A 43 -4.06 -10.65 17.21
CA GLY A 43 -3.78 -10.08 18.53
C GLY A 43 -2.65 -9.05 18.54
N GLU A 44 -2.25 -8.54 17.37
CA GLU A 44 -1.38 -7.37 17.28
C GLU A 44 -2.19 -6.09 17.55
N ASP A 45 -1.49 -5.03 17.97
CA ASP A 45 -2.07 -3.70 18.13
C ASP A 45 -1.72 -2.84 16.89
N PRO A 46 -2.67 -2.62 15.95
CA PRO A 46 -2.42 -1.83 14.75
C PRO A 46 -2.00 -0.40 15.05
N ILE A 47 -2.53 0.18 16.13
CA ILE A 47 -2.23 1.57 16.51
C ILE A 47 -0.78 1.64 16.95
N ALA A 48 -0.36 0.75 17.86
CA ALA A 48 1.03 0.70 18.32
C ALA A 48 2.01 0.46 17.17
N LEU A 49 1.65 -0.41 16.20
CA LEU A 49 2.46 -0.63 15.00
C LEU A 49 2.57 0.64 14.14
N ILE A 50 1.48 1.35 13.92
CA ILE A 50 1.48 2.60 13.14
C ILE A 50 2.36 3.66 13.81
N GLU A 51 2.20 3.85 15.12
CA GLU A 51 3.00 4.81 15.88
C GLU A 51 4.49 4.45 15.87
N GLU A 52 4.82 3.17 16.04
CA GLU A 52 6.20 2.66 16.03
C GLU A 52 6.88 2.86 14.67
N TYR A 53 6.24 2.42 13.58
CA TYR A 53 6.87 2.41 12.26
C TYR A 53 6.85 3.77 11.57
N LEU A 54 5.80 4.57 11.78
CA LEU A 54 5.66 5.87 11.12
C LEU A 54 6.13 7.03 11.99
N GLU A 55 6.48 6.79 13.25
CA GLU A 55 6.90 7.80 14.24
C GLU A 55 5.84 8.91 14.40
N VAL A 56 4.56 8.52 14.38
CA VAL A 56 3.39 9.41 14.52
C VAL A 56 2.66 9.14 15.83
N ILE A 57 1.78 10.06 16.23
CA ILE A 57 0.88 9.87 17.38
C ILE A 57 -0.54 9.68 16.83
N TYR A 58 -1.17 8.59 17.20
CA TYR A 58 -2.54 8.27 16.84
C TYR A 58 -3.51 8.70 17.95
N ASN A 59 -4.48 9.55 17.63
CA ASN A 59 -5.43 10.08 18.62
C ASN A 59 -6.90 9.88 18.23
N ASP A 60 -7.17 9.11 17.17
CA ASP A 60 -8.52 8.87 16.66
C ASP A 60 -9.14 7.63 17.33
N GLY A 61 -10.24 7.11 16.76
CA GLY A 61 -10.96 5.97 17.33
C GLY A 61 -10.27 4.62 17.08
N THR A 62 -10.90 3.52 17.48
CA THR A 62 -10.28 2.18 17.40
C THR A 62 -10.87 1.32 16.29
N SER A 63 -11.82 1.87 15.51
CA SER A 63 -12.41 1.14 14.40
C SER A 63 -11.39 0.95 13.28
N THR A 64 -11.55 -0.12 12.50
CA THR A 64 -10.66 -0.39 11.35
C THR A 64 -10.71 0.77 10.35
N GLU A 65 -11.90 1.35 10.13
CA GLU A 65 -12.11 2.47 9.23
C GLU A 65 -11.34 3.73 9.66
N GLU A 66 -11.38 4.07 10.96
CA GLU A 66 -10.65 5.23 11.49
C GLU A 66 -9.13 5.02 11.38
N ILE A 67 -8.65 3.82 11.69
CA ILE A 67 -7.22 3.49 11.60
C ILE A 67 -6.75 3.52 10.14
N ALA A 68 -7.52 2.94 9.21
CA ALA A 68 -7.19 2.94 7.79
C ALA A 68 -7.22 4.33 7.19
N SER A 69 -8.22 5.15 7.57
CA SER A 69 -8.35 6.54 7.12
C SER A 69 -7.18 7.38 7.61
N PHE A 70 -6.82 7.28 8.89
CA PHE A 70 -5.65 7.94 9.43
C PHE A 70 -4.38 7.53 8.68
N LEU A 71 -4.18 6.23 8.47
CA LEU A 71 -2.99 5.72 7.76
C LEU A 71 -2.91 6.28 6.34
N LEU A 72 -4.06 6.39 5.65
CA LEU A 72 -4.17 6.98 4.32
C LEU A 72 -3.76 8.46 4.33
N GLU A 73 -4.12 9.20 5.37
CA GLU A 73 -3.85 10.63 5.53
C GLU A 73 -2.42 10.94 6.03
N THR A 74 -1.65 9.94 6.47
CA THR A 74 -0.26 10.18 6.91
C THR A 74 0.61 10.79 5.80
N ASP A 75 1.52 11.70 6.17
CA ASP A 75 2.46 12.32 5.23
C ASP A 75 3.24 11.29 4.40
N LYS A 76 3.64 10.18 5.03
CA LYS A 76 4.35 9.08 4.37
C LYS A 76 3.48 8.39 3.31
N MET A 77 2.21 8.11 3.62
CA MET A 77 1.28 7.52 2.66
C MET A 77 0.94 8.48 1.53
N GLN A 78 0.64 9.74 1.86
CA GLN A 78 0.37 10.77 0.85
C GLN A 78 1.55 10.97 -0.10
N THR A 79 2.79 10.90 0.42
CA THR A 79 3.99 10.91 -0.42
C THR A 79 4.05 9.69 -1.34
N ALA A 80 3.76 8.49 -0.83
CA ALA A 80 3.74 7.26 -1.61
C ALA A 80 2.66 7.28 -2.72
N LEU A 81 1.45 7.73 -2.39
CA LEU A 81 0.34 7.92 -3.33
C LEU A 81 0.67 8.96 -4.40
N TRP A 82 1.35 10.05 -4.02
CA TRP A 82 1.78 11.07 -4.97
C TRP A 82 2.80 10.51 -5.97
N THR A 83 3.80 9.75 -5.52
CA THR A 83 4.75 9.07 -6.40
C THR A 83 4.06 8.03 -7.30
N LEU A 84 3.06 7.31 -6.77
CA LEU A 84 2.25 6.38 -7.55
C LEU A 84 1.50 7.12 -8.66
N LYS A 85 0.84 8.24 -8.32
CA LYS A 85 0.09 9.09 -9.25
C LYS A 85 0.99 9.67 -10.34
N GLU A 86 2.14 10.23 -9.97
CA GLU A 86 3.08 10.77 -10.95
C GLU A 86 3.51 9.73 -11.98
N SER A 87 3.66 8.49 -11.56
CA SER A 87 4.06 7.43 -12.48
C SER A 87 2.88 6.87 -13.27
N TRP A 88 1.68 6.86 -12.69
CA TRP A 88 0.44 6.57 -13.41
C TRP A 88 0.24 7.59 -14.55
N ASP A 89 0.44 8.88 -14.28
CA ASP A 89 0.34 9.94 -15.29
C ASP A 89 1.42 9.83 -16.38
N LYS A 90 2.55 9.18 -16.07
CA LYS A 90 3.65 8.89 -17.00
C LYS A 90 3.50 7.52 -17.68
N MET A 91 2.51 6.70 -17.31
CA MET A 91 2.27 5.40 -17.95
C MET A 91 1.76 5.64 -19.37
N ASP A 92 2.50 5.11 -20.34
CA ASP A 92 2.07 5.04 -21.72
C ASP A 92 1.25 3.75 -21.91
N ASP A 93 -0.08 3.90 -22.00
CA ASP A 93 -1.04 2.82 -22.24
C ASP A 93 -0.81 2.07 -23.58
N SER A 94 0.07 2.59 -24.45
CA SER A 94 0.46 1.91 -25.69
C SER A 94 1.56 0.86 -25.50
N LEU A 95 2.20 0.80 -24.33
CA LEU A 95 3.23 -0.19 -24.02
C LEU A 95 2.62 -1.55 -23.62
N PRO A 96 3.25 -2.68 -24.01
CA PRO A 96 2.81 -4.01 -23.62
C PRO A 96 2.69 -4.13 -22.10
N THR A 97 1.69 -4.86 -21.61
CA THR A 97 1.39 -5.01 -20.17
C THR A 97 2.56 -5.55 -19.35
N ASP A 98 3.48 -6.29 -19.98
CA ASP A 98 4.71 -6.77 -19.35
C ASP A 98 5.69 -5.62 -18.99
N SER A 99 5.56 -4.47 -19.64
CA SER A 99 6.33 -3.24 -19.35
C SER A 99 5.69 -2.39 -18.24
N LEU A 100 4.45 -2.69 -17.84
CA LEU A 100 3.69 -1.96 -16.82
C LEU A 100 3.84 -2.56 -15.41
N MET A 101 4.59 -3.67 -15.28
CA MET A 101 4.93 -4.26 -13.98
C MET A 101 5.85 -3.30 -13.23
N TYR A 102 5.27 -2.54 -12.32
CA TYR A 102 5.98 -1.63 -11.45
C TYR A 102 7.06 -2.41 -10.67
N GLY A 103 8.32 -2.23 -11.05
CA GLY A 103 9.46 -2.90 -10.43
C GLY A 103 10.02 -4.13 -11.17
N GLY A 104 9.49 -4.50 -12.34
CA GLY A 104 10.01 -5.63 -13.13
C GLY A 104 9.82 -7.01 -12.47
N MET A 105 8.83 -7.13 -11.58
CA MET A 105 8.47 -8.34 -10.86
C MET A 105 7.44 -9.15 -11.66
N ASP A 106 7.58 -10.48 -11.68
CA ASP A 106 6.63 -11.36 -12.34
C ASP A 106 5.29 -11.41 -11.60
N LYS A 107 4.21 -11.76 -12.31
CA LYS A 107 2.85 -11.76 -11.76
C LYS A 107 2.70 -12.73 -10.59
N GLU A 108 3.32 -13.91 -10.69
CA GLU A 108 3.28 -14.93 -9.65
C GLU A 108 4.00 -14.45 -8.38
N ASP A 109 5.15 -13.80 -8.54
CA ASP A 109 5.92 -13.20 -7.44
C ASP A 109 5.14 -12.06 -6.78
N ALA A 110 4.45 -11.22 -7.57
CA ALA A 110 3.62 -10.14 -7.03
C ALA A 110 2.42 -10.68 -6.23
N VAL A 111 1.81 -11.77 -6.68
CA VAL A 111 0.71 -12.44 -5.95
C VAL A 111 1.21 -13.09 -4.66
N GLN A 112 2.36 -13.76 -4.71
CA GLN A 112 2.97 -14.35 -3.53
C GLN A 112 3.34 -13.27 -2.50
N LEU A 113 3.99 -12.20 -2.95
CA LEU A 113 4.35 -11.06 -2.10
C LEU A 113 3.13 -10.42 -1.45
N TYR A 114 2.05 -10.22 -2.21
CA TYR A 114 0.78 -9.74 -1.68
C TYR A 114 0.23 -10.69 -0.60
N SER A 115 0.27 -12.01 -0.82
CA SER A 115 -0.22 -13.00 0.15
C SER A 115 0.60 -13.07 1.45
N GLU A 116 1.88 -12.70 1.39
CA GLU A 116 2.79 -12.67 2.54
C GLU A 116 2.85 -11.28 3.22
N THR A 117 2.12 -10.29 2.67
CA THR A 117 2.11 -8.93 3.23
C THR A 117 1.25 -8.89 4.48
N THR A 118 1.88 -8.55 5.60
CA THR A 118 1.24 -8.25 6.89
C THR A 118 1.25 -6.74 7.12
N LEU A 119 0.41 -6.25 8.04
CA LEU A 119 0.40 -4.83 8.45
C LEU A 119 1.81 -4.34 8.82
N ARG A 120 2.56 -5.14 9.60
CA ARG A 120 3.95 -4.85 9.98
C ARG A 120 4.84 -4.64 8.75
N SER A 121 4.84 -5.61 7.82
CA SER A 121 5.68 -5.53 6.62
C SER A 121 5.27 -4.40 5.68
N TYR A 122 3.98 -4.05 5.67
CA TYR A 122 3.45 -2.93 4.91
C TYR A 122 3.92 -1.59 5.50
N LEU A 123 3.81 -1.42 6.82
CA LEU A 123 4.28 -0.23 7.53
C LEU A 123 5.80 -0.07 7.46
N GLU A 124 6.55 -1.17 7.51
CA GLU A 124 8.00 -1.17 7.29
C GLU A 124 8.34 -0.68 5.87
N ALA A 125 7.64 -1.19 4.86
CA ALA A 125 7.81 -0.73 3.49
C ALA A 125 7.47 0.76 3.36
N LEU A 126 6.41 1.23 4.03
CA LEU A 126 5.99 2.63 4.03
C LEU A 126 6.99 3.53 4.75
N ALA A 127 7.55 3.07 5.87
CA ALA A 127 8.57 3.78 6.62
C ALA A 127 9.87 3.97 5.82
N LEU A 128 10.25 2.95 5.03
CA LEU A 128 11.42 2.93 4.18
C LEU A 128 11.22 3.64 2.83
N PHE A 129 9.98 3.93 2.45
CA PHE A 129 9.67 4.58 1.18
C PHE A 129 10.26 5.99 1.14
N LYS A 130 11.05 6.26 0.10
CA LYS A 130 11.63 7.59 -0.18
C LYS A 130 11.16 8.03 -1.55
N ASN A 131 10.79 9.31 -1.69
CA ASN A 131 10.49 9.90 -2.98
C ASN A 131 11.82 10.01 -3.76
N GLU A 132 12.11 9.05 -4.65
CA GLU A 132 13.26 9.05 -5.57
C GLU A 132 12.84 9.49 -6.96
#